data_AF-A0A2V9CBL0-F1
#
_entry.id   AF-A0A2V9CBL0-F1
#
_cell.length_a   1.000
_cell.length_b   1.000
_cell.length_c   1.000
_cell.angle_alpha   90.00
_cell.angle_beta   90.00
_cell.angle_gamma   90.00
#
_symmetry.space_group_name_H-M   'P 1'
#
loop_
_entity.id
_entity.type
_entity.pdbx_description
1 polymer ?
#
loop_
_entity_poly.entity_id
_entity_poly.type
_entity_poly.pdbx_seq_one_letter_code
_entity_poly.pdbx_strand_id
1 'polypeptide(L)'
;MGKERSGGGSPERLPPGKAGLVVSTLRLDGIVRAPNGMIAVVSNPQQRVYFLRDGDQLYDGRVERITMDAVSFNETGKDAFGKPVDRTVTKRLYPSPGEQR
;
A
#
# COMPACT_ATOMS: atom_id res chain seq x y z
N MET A 1 -26.36 -24.42 9.43
CA MET A 1 -27.14 -23.17 9.56
C MET A 1 -26.14 -22.04 9.75
N GLY A 2 -25.76 -21.37 8.66
CA GLY A 2 -24.86 -20.21 8.69
C GLY A 2 -25.54 -19.01 9.34
N LYS A 3 -24.75 -18.17 10.01
CA LYS A 3 -25.08 -16.77 10.28
C LYS A 3 -23.81 -15.93 10.16
N GLU A 4 -23.62 -15.43 8.96
CA GLU A 4 -22.90 -14.21 8.67
C GLU A 4 -23.53 -13.06 9.48
N ARG A 5 -22.70 -12.26 10.16
CA ARG A 5 -23.09 -10.94 10.67
C ARG A 5 -21.97 -9.95 10.41
N SER A 6 -22.21 -9.13 9.39
CA SER A 6 -21.47 -7.96 8.99
C SER A 6 -21.41 -6.88 10.07
N GLY A 7 -20.32 -6.10 10.05
CA GLY A 7 -20.40 -4.63 10.19
C GLY A 7 -20.17 -4.04 11.58
N GLY A 8 -18.93 -3.61 11.85
CA GLY A 8 -18.59 -2.71 12.95
C GLY A 8 -17.36 -1.90 12.58
N GLY A 9 -17.59 -0.66 12.12
CA GLY A 9 -16.55 0.28 11.72
C GLY A 9 -15.77 0.79 12.94
N SER A 10 -14.49 0.46 12.98
CA SER A 10 -13.49 1.05 13.84
C SER A 10 -12.20 1.06 13.01
N PRO A 11 -11.40 2.13 12.99
CA PRO A 11 -10.08 2.11 12.32
C PRO A 11 -9.13 1.04 12.92
N GLU A 12 -9.53 0.39 14.01
CA GLU A 12 -8.90 -0.79 14.65
C GLU A 12 -9.17 -2.16 13.98
N ARG A 13 -10.06 -2.25 12.98
CA ARG A 13 -10.44 -3.55 12.36
C ARG A 13 -10.01 -3.70 10.90
N LEU A 14 -8.88 -3.11 10.55
CA LEU A 14 -8.22 -3.48 9.30
C LEU A 14 -7.71 -4.94 9.45
N PRO A 15 -7.96 -5.83 8.47
CA PRO A 15 -7.53 -7.23 8.55
C PRO A 15 -6.03 -7.30 8.87
N PRO A 16 -5.58 -8.22 9.74
CA PRO A 16 -4.16 -8.37 10.00
C PRO A 16 -3.43 -8.74 8.70
N GLY A 17 -2.32 -8.04 8.43
CA GLY A 17 -1.50 -8.27 7.24
C GLY A 17 -1.69 -7.22 6.15
N LYS A 18 -1.35 -7.58 4.91
CA LYS A 18 -1.27 -6.64 3.79
C LYS A 18 -2.62 -6.04 3.41
N ALA A 19 -3.69 -6.81 3.63
CA ALA A 19 -5.08 -6.40 3.43
C ALA A 19 -5.56 -5.30 4.42
N GLY A 20 -4.77 -4.94 5.43
CA GLY A 20 -5.02 -3.79 6.30
C GLY A 20 -4.10 -2.60 6.06
N LEU A 21 -3.21 -2.67 5.06
CA LEU A 21 -2.28 -1.60 4.78
C LEU A 21 -2.92 -0.59 3.83
N VAL A 22 -2.96 0.66 4.28
CA VAL A 22 -3.43 1.81 3.51
C VAL A 22 -2.26 2.39 2.74
N VAL A 23 -2.31 2.40 1.41
CA VAL A 23 -1.21 2.83 0.52
C VAL A 23 -0.70 4.23 0.89
N SER A 24 -1.61 5.15 1.21
CA SER A 24 -1.27 6.50 1.65
C SER A 24 -0.39 6.52 2.92
N THR A 25 -0.67 5.66 3.90
CA THR A 25 0.05 5.59 5.19
C THR A 25 1.37 4.83 5.13
N LEU A 26 1.59 4.05 4.07
CA LEU A 26 2.81 3.28 3.90
C LEU A 26 4.00 4.18 3.59
N ARG A 27 5.13 3.84 4.23
CA ARG A 27 6.44 4.40 3.92
C ARG A 27 7.27 3.34 3.20
N LEU A 28 7.93 3.74 2.12
CA LEU A 28 8.89 2.89 1.43
C LEU A 28 10.23 2.99 2.15
N ASP A 29 10.69 1.87 2.73
CA ASP A 29 11.98 1.78 3.42
C ASP A 29 13.10 1.28 2.50
N GLY A 30 12.76 0.43 1.54
CA GLY A 30 13.75 -0.23 0.70
C GLY A 30 13.14 -0.94 -0.49
N ILE A 31 13.97 -1.22 -1.50
CA ILE A 31 13.64 -2.15 -2.57
C ILE A 31 14.78 -3.16 -2.67
N VAL A 32 14.44 -4.44 -2.62
CA VAL A 32 15.37 -5.57 -2.67
C VAL A 32 15.15 -6.33 -3.95
N ARG A 33 16.23 -6.63 -4.66
CA ARG A 33 16.20 -7.51 -5.82
C ARG A 33 16.28 -8.97 -5.36
N ALA A 34 15.25 -9.76 -5.64
CA ALA A 34 15.24 -11.19 -5.39
C ALA A 34 15.30 -11.99 -6.70
N PRO A 35 15.71 -13.27 -6.67
CA PRO A 35 15.78 -14.12 -7.87
C PRO A 35 14.43 -14.28 -8.58
N ASN A 36 13.33 -14.13 -7.85
CA ASN A 36 11.96 -14.28 -8.32
C ASN A 36 11.25 -12.94 -8.59
N GLY A 37 11.95 -11.80 -8.50
CA GLY A 37 11.37 -10.48 -8.76
C GLY A 37 11.87 -9.40 -7.80
N MET A 38 11.35 -8.18 -7.96
CA MET A 38 11.63 -7.09 -7.03
C MET A 38 10.70 -7.17 -5.83
N ILE A 39 11.25 -6.90 -4.64
CA ILE A 39 10.52 -6.88 -3.38
C ILE A 39 10.63 -5.48 -2.81
N ALA A 40 9.49 -4.84 -2.57
CA ALA A 40 9.45 -3.56 -1.87
C ALA A 40 9.30 -3.82 -0.36
N VAL A 41 10.15 -3.17 0.42
CA VAL A 41 10.11 -3.18 1.88
C VAL A 41 9.40 -1.90 2.32
N VAL A 42 8.23 -2.05 2.93
CA VAL A 42 7.44 -0.92 3.42
C VAL A 42 7.19 -1.04 4.91
N SER A 43 7.10 0.08 5.60
CA SER A 43 6.67 0.15 7.00
C SER A 43 5.37 0.91 7.14
N ASN A 44 4.61 0.54 8.16
CA ASN A 44 3.45 1.30 8.61
C ASN A 44 3.85 2.27 9.76
N PRO A 45 3.00 3.24 10.13
CA PRO A 45 3.26 4.14 11.27
C PRO A 45 3.42 3.42 12.63
N GLN A 46 3.04 2.14 12.72
CA GLN A 46 3.23 1.29 13.89
C GLN A 46 4.59 0.55 13.88
N GLN A 47 5.52 0.96 13.01
CA GLN A 47 6.85 0.34 12.81
C GLN A 47 6.82 -1.14 12.41
N ARG A 48 5.70 -1.63 11.85
CA ARG A 48 5.63 -2.99 11.29
C ARG A 48 6.09 -2.96 9.84
N VAL A 49 7.06 -3.81 9.54
CA VAL A 49 7.66 -3.96 8.21
C VAL A 49 6.93 -5.06 7.43
N TYR A 50 6.65 -4.79 6.16
CA TYR A 50 5.99 -5.69 5.23
C TYR A 50 6.77 -5.77 3.92
N PHE A 51 6.70 -6.94 3.29
CA PHE A 51 7.31 -7.21 1.99
C PHE A 51 6.23 -7.29 0.92
N LEU A 52 6.28 -6.36 -0.02
CA LEU A 52 5.36 -6.28 -1.15
C LEU A 52 6.04 -6.80 -2.42
N ARG A 53 5.23 -7.38 -3.30
CA ARG A 53 5.63 -7.87 -4.62
C ARG A 53 4.71 -7.27 -5.67
N ASP A 54 5.11 -7.39 -6.93
CA ASP A 54 4.25 -7.07 -8.07
C ASP A 54 2.93 -7.86 -7.96
N GLY A 55 1.80 -7.17 -8.13
CA GLY A 55 0.45 -7.76 -8.00
C GLY A 55 -0.06 -7.96 -6.58
N ASP A 56 0.68 -7.56 -5.55
CA ASP A 56 0.25 -7.72 -4.14
C ASP A 56 -0.93 -6.78 -3.81
N GLN A 57 -1.97 -7.32 -3.18
CA GLN A 57 -3.20 -6.58 -2.88
C GLN A 57 -3.16 -6.02 -1.45
N LEU A 58 -3.43 -4.73 -1.36
CA LEU A 58 -3.49 -3.93 -0.14
C LEU A 58 -4.95 -3.62 0.22
N TYR A 59 -5.19 -2.88 1.31
CA TYR A 59 -6.56 -2.56 1.76
C TYR A 59 -7.33 -1.70 0.75
N ASP A 60 -6.70 -0.60 0.34
CA ASP A 60 -7.25 0.44 -0.53
C ASP A 60 -6.54 0.48 -1.89
N GLY A 61 -5.77 -0.56 -2.23
CA GLY A 61 -5.05 -0.57 -3.50
C GLY A 61 -4.35 -1.88 -3.80
N ARG A 62 -3.54 -1.87 -4.85
CA ARG A 62 -2.68 -2.98 -5.25
C ARG A 62 -1.34 -2.47 -5.77
N VAL A 63 -0.32 -3.31 -5.68
CA VAL A 63 0.98 -3.03 -6.27
C VAL A 63 0.88 -3.27 -7.78
N GLU A 64 0.98 -2.19 -8.55
CA GLU A 64 1.02 -2.26 -10.01
C GLU A 64 2.39 -2.69 -10.52
N ARG A 65 3.45 -2.10 -9.95
CA ARG A 65 4.82 -2.30 -10.41
C ARG A 65 5.83 -1.92 -9.35
N ILE A 66 6.87 -2.72 -9.20
CA ILE A 66 8.06 -2.38 -8.41
C ILE A 66 9.25 -2.16 -9.36
N THR A 67 9.92 -1.01 -9.26
CA THR A 67 11.17 -0.68 -9.98
C THR A 67 12.33 -0.61 -8.97
N MET A 68 13.56 -0.36 -9.43
CA MET A 68 14.71 -0.26 -8.51
C MET A 68 14.69 0.97 -7.62
N ASP A 69 14.00 2.03 -8.03
CA ASP A 69 13.97 3.33 -7.37
C ASP A 69 12.58 3.69 -6.80
N ALA A 70 11.53 3.02 -7.27
CA ALA A 70 10.15 3.40 -6.96
C ALA A 70 9.19 2.19 -6.94
N VAL A 71 8.05 2.41 -6.30
CA VAL A 71 6.94 1.47 -6.27
C VAL A 71 5.69 2.20 -6.71
N SER A 72 5.03 1.68 -7.73
CA SER A 72 3.74 2.17 -8.21
C SER A 72 2.62 1.33 -7.61
N PHE A 73 1.71 2.03 -6.95
CA PHE A 73 0.50 1.50 -6.37
C PHE A 73 -0.69 2.04 -7.15
N ASN A 74 -1.71 1.22 -7.35
CA ASN A 74 -3.01 1.67 -7.79
C ASN A 74 -3.91 1.65 -6.55
N GLU A 75 -4.26 2.83 -6.05
CA GLU A 75 -5.12 3.04 -4.89
C GLU A 75 -6.52 3.39 -5.39
N THR A 76 -7.56 2.71 -4.91
CA THR A 76 -8.95 3.08 -5.16
C THR A 76 -9.39 4.08 -4.08
N GLY A 77 -9.20 5.36 -4.38
CA GLY A 77 -9.63 6.46 -3.54
C GLY A 77 -11.14 6.75 -3.69
N LYS A 78 -11.62 7.75 -2.94
CA LYS A 78 -12.98 8.29 -3.10
C LYS A 78 -12.88 9.74 -3.56
N ASP A 79 -13.59 10.07 -4.62
CA ASP A 79 -13.72 11.45 -5.10
C ASP A 79 -14.62 12.28 -4.15
N ALA A 80 -14.66 13.61 -4.31
CA ALA A 80 -15.47 14.53 -3.49
C ALA A 80 -16.98 14.17 -3.48
N PHE A 81 -17.43 13.39 -4.47
CA PHE A 81 -18.79 12.86 -4.59
C PHE A 81 -18.97 11.42 -4.09
N GLY A 82 -17.96 10.84 -3.43
CA GLY A 82 -18.00 9.48 -2.88
C GLY A 82 -17.90 8.35 -3.91
N LYS A 83 -17.62 8.68 -5.19
CA LYS A 83 -17.38 7.70 -6.24
C LYS A 83 -15.99 7.08 -6.07
N PRO A 84 -15.85 5.74 -6.20
CA PRO A 84 -14.53 5.12 -6.22
C PRO A 84 -13.77 5.62 -7.45
N VAL A 85 -12.56 6.13 -7.23
CA VAL A 85 -11.66 6.62 -8.28
C VAL A 85 -10.32 5.93 -8.13
N ASP A 86 -9.85 5.31 -9.21
CA ASP A 86 -8.53 4.69 -9.22
C ASP A 86 -7.46 5.76 -9.40
N ARG A 87 -6.52 5.81 -8.46
CA ARG A 87 -5.41 6.74 -8.43
C ARG A 87 -4.10 5.96 -8.41
N THR A 88 -3.24 6.25 -9.37
CA THR A 88 -1.87 5.73 -9.33
C THR A 88 -1.02 6.58 -8.39
N VAL A 89 -0.48 5.95 -7.35
CA VAL A 89 0.41 6.56 -6.36
C VAL A 89 1.79 5.95 -6.52
N THR A 90 2.80 6.75 -6.86
CA THR A 90 4.19 6.29 -6.96
C THR A 90 4.96 6.74 -5.72
N LYS A 91 5.44 5.78 -4.93
CA LYS A 91 6.35 6.04 -3.80
C LYS A 91 7.77 5.79 -4.26
N ARG A 92 8.66 6.77 -4.10
CA ARG A 92 10.08 6.66 -4.44
C ARG A 92 10.92 6.39 -3.21
N LEU A 93 11.97 5.58 -3.36
CA LEU A 93 12.87 5.21 -2.28
C LEU A 93 13.72 6.41 -1.84
N TYR A 94 14.10 7.25 -2.80
CA TYR A 94 14.75 8.53 -2.56
C TYR A 94 13.76 9.65 -2.85
N PRO A 95 13.47 10.56 -1.91
CA PRO A 95 12.94 11.86 -2.32
C PRO A 95 14.00 12.47 -3.25
N SER A 96 13.60 12.98 -4.41
CA SER A 96 14.48 13.80 -5.22
C SER A 96 15.07 14.87 -4.29
N PRO A 97 16.41 15.02 -4.18
CA PRO A 97 17.00 16.08 -3.39
C PRO A 97 16.54 17.42 -3.99
N GLY A 98 15.52 18.03 -3.39
CA GLY A 98 14.83 19.19 -3.94
C GLY A 98 13.43 19.47 -3.39
N GLU A 99 12.73 18.48 -2.83
CA GLU A 99 11.38 18.67 -2.25
C GLU A 99 11.40 18.70 -0.72
N GLN A 100 12.26 19.55 -0.15
CA GLN A 100 12.17 19.95 1.25
C GLN A 100 12.32 21.47 1.28
N ARG A 101 11.18 22.16 1.21
CA ARG A 101 11.09 23.61 1.36
C ARG A 101 10.38 23.93 2.66
#